data_AF-A0A0B6ZEP8-F1
#
_entry.id   AF-A0A0B6ZEP8-F1
#
_cell.length_a   1.000
_cell.length_b   1.000
_cell.length_c   1.000
_cell.angle_alpha   90.00
_cell.angle_beta   90.00
_cell.angle_gamma   90.00
#
_symmetry.space_group_name_H-M   'P 1'
#
loop_
_entity.id
_entity.type
_entity.pdbx_description
1 polymer ?
#
loop_
_entity_poly.entity_id
_entity_poly.type
_entity_poly.pdbx_seq_one_letter_code
_entity_poly.pdbx_strand_id
1 'polypeptide(L)'
;VYKMVYKRPPNVRDVTPILKRIRNWLLSHDETILAHRYEGHIAKRTQPQPNLPPGVSSKLSANYYCTRDARRESRPPVSIFDASRGLLTAGETPLAKSSIKPGFSYSWDTGKFENDKK
;
A
#
# COMPACT_ATOMS: atom_id res chain seq x y z
N VAL A 1 31.03 -7.42 15.17
CA VAL A 1 29.60 -7.64 15.43
C VAL A 1 29.12 -6.55 16.39
N TYR A 2 28.45 -5.52 15.91
CA TYR A 2 27.92 -4.47 16.79
C TYR A 2 26.70 -5.03 17.54
N LYS A 3 26.86 -5.34 18.83
CA LYS A 3 25.72 -5.58 19.72
C LYS A 3 25.08 -4.22 19.96
N MET A 4 23.95 -3.93 19.30
CA MET A 4 23.07 -2.82 19.72
C MET A 4 22.59 -3.15 21.13
N VAL A 5 23.26 -2.59 22.13
CA VAL A 5 22.80 -2.65 23.52
C VAL A 5 21.63 -1.69 23.62
N TYR A 6 20.41 -2.19 23.41
CA TYR A 6 19.20 -1.44 23.73
C TYR A 6 19.28 -1.07 25.21
N LYS A 7 19.51 0.22 25.50
CA LYS A 7 19.42 0.74 26.87
C LYS A 7 17.98 0.48 27.34
N ARG A 8 17.83 -0.37 28.36
CA ARG A 8 16.52 -0.67 28.94
C ARG A 8 15.89 0.63 29.46
N PRO A 9 14.61 0.90 29.17
CA PRO A 9 13.96 2.06 29.75
C PRO A 9 13.87 1.92 31.28
N PRO A 10 13.83 3.04 32.01
CA PRO A 10 13.93 3.04 33.47
C PRO A 10 12.74 2.36 34.16
N ASN A 11 11.56 2.33 33.53
CA ASN A 11 10.29 1.91 34.14
C ASN A 11 9.73 0.62 33.50
N VAL A 12 10.57 -0.40 33.34
CA VAL A 12 10.11 -1.74 32.90
C VAL A 12 9.87 -2.65 34.10
N ARG A 13 8.74 -3.36 34.12
CA ARG A 13 8.56 -4.45 35.10
C ARG A 13 9.34 -5.66 34.58
N ASP A 14 10.49 -5.92 35.18
CA ASP A 14 11.36 -7.04 34.83
C ASP A 14 11.17 -8.21 35.79
N VAL A 15 11.54 -9.40 35.34
CA VAL A 15 11.51 -10.64 36.14
C VAL A 15 12.83 -10.76 36.92
N THR A 16 12.83 -11.53 38.00
CA THR A 16 14.06 -11.79 38.77
C THR A 16 15.16 -12.37 37.87
N PRO A 17 16.46 -12.08 38.14
CA PRO A 17 17.57 -12.53 37.30
C PRO A 17 17.63 -14.05 37.09
N ILE A 18 17.17 -14.84 38.06
CA ILE A 18 17.13 -16.29 37.99
C ILE A 18 16.11 -16.75 36.93
N LEU A 19 14.89 -16.25 37.01
CA LEU A 19 13.83 -16.58 36.04
C LEU A 19 14.17 -16.08 34.63
N LYS A 20 14.85 -14.93 34.51
CA LYS A 20 15.37 -14.45 33.23
C LYS A 20 16.37 -15.41 32.61
N ARG A 21 17.27 -16.00 33.40
CA ARG A 21 18.23 -17.01 32.92
C ARG A 21 17.54 -18.29 32.48
N ILE A 22 16.57 -18.78 33.26
CA ILE A 22 15.78 -19.95 32.89
C ILE A 22 15.05 -19.72 31.57
N ARG A 23 14.41 -18.56 31.41
CA ARG A 23 13.71 -18.19 30.17
C ARG A 23 14.67 -18.14 28.97
N ASN A 24 15.80 -17.45 29.09
CA ASN A 24 16.77 -17.32 28.00
C ASN A 24 17.34 -18.69 27.61
N TRP A 25 17.55 -19.57 28.59
CA TRP A 25 17.98 -20.94 28.35
C TRP A 25 16.92 -21.74 27.58
N LEU A 26 15.64 -21.67 27.96
CA LEU A 26 14.55 -22.35 27.26
C LEU A 26 14.30 -21.82 25.84
N LEU A 27 14.51 -20.52 25.61
CA LEU A 27 14.23 -19.86 24.32
C LEU A 27 15.46 -19.75 23.39
N SER A 28 16.64 -20.20 23.83
CA SER A 28 17.90 -20.12 23.06
C SER A 28 18.30 -18.70 22.59
N HIS A 29 17.69 -17.65 23.15
CA HIS A 29 18.00 -16.26 22.82
C HIS A 29 18.06 -15.39 24.07
N ASP A 30 19.00 -14.44 24.07
CA ASP A 30 19.20 -13.49 25.18
C ASP A 30 18.35 -12.22 25.06
N GLU A 31 17.76 -12.01 23.89
CA GLU A 31 16.94 -10.83 23.60
C GLU A 31 15.65 -10.87 24.41
N THR A 32 15.38 -9.77 25.11
CA THR A 32 14.21 -9.65 25.97
C THR A 32 13.15 -8.81 25.26
N ILE A 33 12.47 -9.40 24.29
CA ILE A 33 11.32 -8.77 23.63
C ILE A 33 10.09 -9.02 24.50
N LEU A 34 9.60 -7.97 25.16
CA LEU A 34 8.45 -8.06 26.03
C LEU A 34 7.17 -7.85 25.21
N ALA A 35 6.18 -8.72 25.37
CA ALA A 35 4.86 -8.56 24.74
C ALA A 35 4.10 -7.35 25.32
N HIS A 36 4.36 -7.00 26.58
CA HIS A 36 3.76 -5.84 27.22
C HIS A 36 4.50 -4.56 26.85
N ARG A 37 3.73 -3.50 26.61
CA ARG A 37 4.25 -2.19 26.27
C ARG A 37 4.51 -1.41 27.56
N TYR A 38 5.78 -1.21 27.87
CA TYR A 38 6.24 -0.43 29.03
C TYR A 38 6.61 1.00 28.63
N GLU A 39 6.63 1.88 29.62
CA GLU A 39 7.05 3.27 29.44
C GLU A 39 8.46 3.34 28.84
N GLY A 40 8.67 4.22 27.86
CA GLY A 40 9.92 4.34 27.10
C GLY A 40 9.96 3.53 25.79
N HIS A 41 9.13 2.49 25.65
CA HIS A 41 8.90 1.79 24.38
C HIS A 41 7.62 2.26 23.65
N ILE A 42 6.86 3.16 24.28
CA ILE A 42 5.64 3.76 23.73
C ILE A 42 5.80 5.27 23.72
N ALA A 43 5.24 5.92 22.71
CA ALA A 43 5.08 7.36 22.72
C ALA A 43 4.23 7.82 23.91
N LYS A 44 4.46 9.04 24.40
CA LYS A 44 3.68 9.64 25.49
C LYS A 44 2.20 9.72 25.11
N ARG A 45 1.30 9.72 26.11
CA ARG A 45 -0.14 9.90 25.85
C ARG A 45 -0.47 11.32 25.39
N THR A 46 0.20 12.30 26.00
CA THR A 46 0.10 13.71 25.59
C THR A 46 1.12 13.99 24.49
N GLN A 47 0.63 14.43 23.34
CA GLN A 47 1.45 14.82 22.19
C GLN A 47 1.43 16.35 22.06
N PRO A 48 2.53 16.98 21.59
CA PRO A 48 2.50 18.41 21.27
C PRO A 48 1.54 18.67 20.10
N GLN A 49 1.08 19.92 19.98
CA GLN A 49 0.22 20.31 18.87
C GLN A 49 0.98 20.12 17.54
N PRO A 50 0.43 19.36 16.58
CA PRO A 50 1.10 19.14 15.29
C PRO A 50 0.93 20.36 14.37
N ASN A 51 1.97 20.66 13.58
CA ASN A 51 1.89 21.58 12.45
C ASN A 51 1.97 20.75 11.15
N LEU A 52 0.81 20.46 10.56
CA LEU A 52 0.71 19.60 9.37
C LEU A 52 0.96 20.42 8.10
N PRO A 53 1.69 19.87 7.11
CA PRO A 53 1.87 20.54 5.83
C PRO A 53 0.51 20.68 5.11
N PRO A 54 0.30 21.77 4.36
CA PRO A 54 -0.93 21.96 3.62
C PRO A 54 -1.06 20.96 2.46
N GLY A 55 -2.30 20.60 2.11
CA GLY A 55 -2.57 19.74 0.96
C GLY A 55 -2.29 20.45 -0.38
N VAL A 56 -2.17 19.67 -1.46
CA VAL A 56 -1.82 20.14 -2.82
C VAL A 56 -2.73 21.23 -3.38
N SER A 57 -3.98 21.28 -2.92
CA SER A 57 -5.00 22.26 -3.34
C SER A 57 -5.02 23.52 -2.46
N SER A 58 -4.02 23.75 -1.61
CA SER A 58 -3.90 24.97 -0.79
C SER A 58 -3.10 26.05 -1.52
N LYS A 59 -3.49 26.35 -2.76
CA LYS A 59 -2.83 27.35 -3.62
C LYS A 59 -3.66 28.63 -3.67
N LEU A 60 -2.99 29.78 -3.59
CA LEU A 60 -3.62 31.11 -3.60
C LEU A 60 -4.15 31.52 -4.98
N SER A 61 -3.52 31.05 -6.06
CA SER A 61 -3.89 31.37 -7.44
C SER A 61 -3.89 30.11 -8.31
N ALA A 62 -4.53 30.20 -9.48
CA ALA A 62 -4.63 29.10 -10.46
C ALA A 62 -5.16 27.78 -9.87
N ASN A 63 -6.16 27.87 -8.99
CA ASN A 63 -6.70 26.75 -8.21
C ASN A 63 -8.23 26.68 -8.26
N TYR A 64 -8.78 26.84 -9.46
CA TYR A 64 -10.22 26.78 -9.68
C TYR A 64 -10.74 25.36 -9.41
N TYR A 65 -11.86 25.24 -8.70
CA TYR A 65 -12.44 23.93 -8.37
C TYR A 65 -12.83 23.15 -9.64
N CYS A 66 -13.29 23.85 -10.68
CA CYS A 66 -13.75 23.23 -11.93
C CYS A 66 -12.65 22.46 -12.68
N THR A 67 -11.38 22.83 -12.54
CA THR A 67 -10.27 22.16 -13.25
C THR A 67 -9.76 20.91 -12.52
N ARG A 68 -10.27 20.59 -11.33
CA ARG A 68 -9.85 19.45 -10.51
C ARG A 68 -11.02 18.57 -10.04
N ASP A 69 -12.23 18.86 -10.48
CA ASP A 69 -13.43 18.15 -10.04
C ASP A 69 -13.64 16.85 -10.84
N ALA A 70 -12.90 15.81 -10.47
CA ALA A 70 -13.02 14.48 -11.08
C ALA A 70 -14.45 13.89 -10.99
N ARG A 71 -15.28 14.36 -10.05
CA ARG A 71 -16.68 13.91 -9.93
C ARG A 71 -17.51 14.29 -11.15
N ARG A 72 -17.17 15.41 -11.80
CA ARG A 72 -17.83 15.88 -13.04
C ARG A 72 -17.16 15.35 -14.30
N GLU A 73 -15.96 14.80 -14.19
CA GLU A 73 -15.25 14.13 -15.29
C GLU A 73 -15.77 12.71 -15.53
N SER A 74 -16.44 12.11 -14.55
CA SER A 74 -17.11 10.83 -14.69
C SER A 74 -18.22 10.92 -15.75
N ARG A 75 -18.03 10.21 -16.86
CA ARG A 75 -19.02 10.10 -17.94
C ARG A 75 -19.75 8.76 -17.84
N PRO A 76 -21.00 8.68 -18.34
CA PRO A 76 -21.67 7.41 -18.54
C PRO A 76 -20.82 6.45 -19.38
N PRO A 77 -20.94 5.13 -19.17
CA PRO A 77 -20.20 4.15 -19.95
C PRO A 77 -20.54 4.28 -21.45
N VAL A 78 -19.53 4.07 -22.29
CA VAL A 78 -19.72 4.07 -23.75
C VAL A 78 -20.34 2.73 -24.15
N SER A 79 -21.46 2.79 -24.88
CA SER A 79 -22.08 1.59 -25.46
C SER A 79 -21.30 1.16 -26.70
N ILE A 80 -20.67 -0.01 -26.65
CA ILE A 80 -19.89 -0.59 -27.75
C ILE A 80 -20.81 -1.26 -28.79
N PHE A 81 -21.95 -1.80 -28.34
CA PHE A 81 -22.94 -2.46 -29.19
C PHE A 81 -24.34 -2.05 -28.75
N ASP A 82 -25.13 -1.58 -29.71
CA ASP A 82 -26.54 -1.21 -29.52
C ASP A 82 -27.32 -1.70 -30.74
N ALA A 83 -28.23 -2.65 -30.54
CA ALA A 83 -29.01 -3.25 -31.62
C ALA A 83 -29.96 -2.25 -32.30
N SER A 84 -30.30 -1.15 -31.63
CA SER A 84 -31.20 -0.10 -32.15
C SER A 84 -30.47 0.95 -33.00
N ARG A 85 -29.16 1.10 -32.80
CA ARG A 85 -28.30 1.99 -33.59
C ARG A 85 -27.61 1.14 -34.63
N GLY A 86 -28.09 1.19 -35.87
CA GLY A 86 -27.48 0.50 -37.02
C GLY A 86 -26.05 0.98 -37.27
N LEU A 87 -25.08 0.46 -36.51
CA LEU A 87 -23.66 0.80 -36.56
C LEU A 87 -22.89 -0.09 -37.54
N LEU A 88 -23.59 -0.88 -38.35
CA LEU A 88 -23.02 -1.71 -39.40
C LEU A 88 -23.08 -0.94 -40.72
N THR A 89 -21.94 -0.54 -41.25
CA THR A 89 -21.81 -0.11 -42.64
C THR A 89 -22.17 -1.30 -43.54
N ALA A 90 -23.27 -1.19 -44.29
CA ALA A 90 -23.71 -2.24 -45.19
C ALA A 90 -22.66 -2.48 -46.30
N GLY A 91 -22.05 -3.67 -46.34
CA GLY A 91 -21.26 -4.12 -47.48
C GLY A 91 -19.87 -4.73 -47.20
N GLU A 92 -19.37 -4.74 -45.97
CA GLU A 92 -18.05 -5.33 -45.68
C GLU A 92 -18.17 -6.82 -45.29
N THR A 93 -17.46 -7.68 -46.03
CA THR A 93 -17.27 -9.09 -45.71
C THR A 93 -16.42 -9.21 -44.44
N PRO A 94 -16.80 -10.07 -43.46
CA PRO A 94 -16.05 -10.15 -42.20
C PRO A 94 -14.67 -10.75 -42.45
N LEU A 95 -13.63 -9.93 -42.42
CA LEU A 95 -12.25 -10.41 -42.29
C LEU A 95 -12.12 -11.19 -40.97
N ALA A 96 -11.38 -12.30 -41.00
CA ALA A 96 -11.09 -13.09 -39.81
C ALA A 96 -10.36 -12.22 -38.77
N LYS A 97 -11.06 -11.84 -37.69
CA LYS A 97 -10.48 -11.09 -36.57
C LYS A 97 -9.76 -12.06 -35.64
N SER A 98 -8.51 -11.77 -35.30
CA SER A 98 -7.80 -12.52 -34.26
C SER A 98 -8.42 -12.28 -32.89
N SER A 99 -8.33 -13.27 -32.01
CA SER A 99 -8.81 -13.18 -30.63
C SER A 99 -7.97 -12.16 -29.86
N ILE A 100 -8.55 -11.00 -29.56
CA ILE A 100 -7.90 -9.97 -28.74
C ILE A 100 -8.06 -10.34 -27.26
N LYS A 101 -6.94 -10.45 -26.54
CA LYS A 101 -6.94 -10.62 -25.08
C LYS A 101 -7.19 -9.26 -24.41
N PRO A 102 -7.94 -9.17 -23.29
CA PRO A 102 -8.20 -7.90 -22.60
C PRO A 102 -6.94 -7.27 -21.96
N GLY A 103 -5.84 -8.03 -21.83
CA GLY A 103 -4.56 -7.56 -21.30
C GLY A 103 -3.46 -8.61 -21.48
N PHE A 104 -2.27 -8.28 -20.97
CA PHE A 104 -1.11 -9.18 -20.99
C PHE A 104 -1.19 -10.20 -19.84
N SER A 105 -0.71 -11.41 -20.09
CA SER A 105 -0.54 -12.48 -19.10
C SER A 105 0.66 -12.19 -18.19
N TYR A 106 0.49 -12.41 -16.88
CA TYR A 106 1.54 -12.27 -15.86
C TYR A 106 1.94 -13.64 -15.32
N SER A 107 3.24 -13.94 -15.31
CA SER A 107 3.78 -15.17 -14.73
C SER A 107 4.30 -14.90 -13.31
N TRP A 108 3.64 -15.48 -12.31
CA TRP A 108 4.03 -15.35 -10.90
C TRP A 108 5.35 -16.05 -10.56
N ASP A 109 5.70 -17.12 -11.29
CA ASP A 109 6.95 -17.86 -11.07
C ASP A 109 8.18 -17.09 -11.56
N THR A 110 8.03 -16.34 -12.66
CA THR A 110 9.14 -15.58 -13.25
C THR A 110 9.10 -14.09 -12.90
N GLY A 111 7.98 -13.60 -12.36
CA GLY A 111 7.74 -12.19 -12.07
C GLY A 111 7.70 -11.29 -13.31
N LYS A 112 7.45 -11.86 -14.49
CA LYS A 112 7.52 -11.16 -15.78
C LYS A 112 6.21 -11.29 -16.57
N PHE A 113 5.95 -10.31 -17.43
CA PHE A 113 4.87 -10.41 -18.42
C PHE A 113 5.36 -11.23 -19.62
N GLU A 114 4.46 -11.97 -20.28
CA GLU A 114 4.81 -12.92 -21.35
C GLU A 114 5.54 -12.27 -22.55
N ASN A 115 5.35 -10.95 -22.75
CA ASN A 115 5.96 -10.18 -23.84
C ASN A 115 7.39 -9.67 -23.53
N ASP A 116 7.93 -9.89 -22.33
CA ASP A 116 9.30 -9.48 -21.97
C ASP A 116 10.38 -10.47 -22.48
N LYS A 117 9.99 -11.46 -23.30
CA LYS A 117 10.91 -12.33 -24.02
C LYS A 117 11.49 -11.58 -25.24
N LYS A 118 12.42 -10.66 -24.98
CA LYS A 118 13.47 -10.29 -25.93
C LYS A 118 14.67 -11.20 -25.74
#